data_AF-A0A422ZAP0-F1
#
_entry.id   AF-A0A422ZAP0-F1
#
_cell.length_a   1.000
_cell.length_b   1.000
_cell.length_c   1.000
_cell.angle_alpha   90.00
_cell.angle_beta   90.00
_cell.angle_gamma   90.00
#
_symmetry.space_group_name_H-M   'P 1'
#
loop_
_entity.id
_entity.type
_entity.pdbx_description
1 polymer ?
#
loop_
_entity_poly.entity_id
_entity_poly.type
_entity_poly.pdbx_seq_one_letter_code
_entity_poly.pdbx_strand_id
1 'polypeptide(L)' 'HDVEEADKPFEFFMNRFRLLEAAPRAEFSLYTGLDEQVIRQQIDAAIAEGYLLEDAQNWQITEHGKLFLNSLLELFLSEE' A
#
# COMPACT_ATOMS: atom_id res chain seq x y z
N HIS A 1 -5.48 4.39 -21.92
CA HIS A 1 -4.45 4.76 -20.94
C HIS A 1 -3.98 3.47 -20.35
N ASP A 2 -2.87 2.94 -20.87
CA ASP A 2 -2.13 1.90 -20.16
C ASP A 2 -1.52 2.60 -18.96
N VAL A 3 -2.11 2.38 -17.79
CA VAL A 3 -1.45 2.70 -16.52
C VAL A 3 -0.20 1.83 -16.52
N GLU A 4 0.98 2.45 -16.52
CA GLU A 4 2.24 1.72 -16.49
C GLU A 4 2.23 0.81 -15.26
N GLU A 5 2.81 -0.39 -15.36
CA GLU A 5 2.73 -1.39 -14.27
C GLU A 5 3.26 -0.85 -12.93
N ALA A 6 4.12 0.16 -13.00
CA ALA A 6 4.70 0.91 -11.90
C ALA A 6 3.68 1.73 -11.08
N ASP A 7 2.54 2.12 -11.67
CA ASP A 7 1.50 2.91 -11.01
C ASP A 7 0.44 2.05 -10.31
N LYS A 8 0.33 0.76 -10.68
CA LYS A 8 -0.67 -0.17 -10.14
C LYS A 8 -0.64 -0.28 -8.61
N PRO A 9 0.54 -0.33 -7.95
CA PRO A 9 0.59 -0.35 -6.49
C PRO A 9 -0.03 0.89 -5.85
N PHE A 10 0.32 2.06 -6.38
CA PHE A 10 -0.20 3.33 -5.89
C PHE A 10 -1.71 3.41 -6.05
N GLU A 11 -2.26 3.05 -7.21
CA GLU A 11 -3.71 3.05 -7.45
C GLU A 11 -4.46 2.09 -6.51
N PHE A 12 -3.93 0.89 -6.31
CA PHE A 12 -4.50 -0.08 -5.38
C PHE A 12 -4.55 0.49 -3.96
N PHE A 13 -3.43 1.00 -3.45
CA PHE A 13 -3.36 1.51 -2.08
C PHE A 13 -4.12 2.82 -1.90
N MET A 14 -4.22 3.67 -2.93
CA MET A 14 -5.11 4.84 -2.91
C MET A 14 -6.56 4.44 -2.61
N ASN A 15 -7.04 3.35 -3.22
CA ASN A 15 -8.39 2.87 -2.97
C ASN A 15 -8.48 2.18 -1.60
N ARG A 16 -7.58 1.22 -1.38
CA ARG A 16 -7.65 0.30 -0.23
C ARG A 16 -7.41 1.01 1.10
N PHE A 17 -6.45 1.94 1.15
CA PHE A 17 -6.12 2.63 2.39
C PHE A 17 -7.11 3.74 2.75
N ARG A 18 -7.81 4.35 1.79
CA ARG A 18 -8.85 5.35 2.10
C ARG A 18 -10.03 4.80 2.88
N LEU A 19 -10.24 3.48 2.83
CA LEU A 19 -11.31 2.81 3.57
C LEU A 19 -11.00 2.71 5.07
N LEU A 20 -9.74 2.92 5.49
CA LEU A 20 -9.29 2.85 6.89
C LEU A 20 -9.56 1.49 7.58
N GLU A 21 -9.91 0.48 6.80
CA GLU A 21 -10.14 -0.90 7.19
C GLU A 21 -8.91 -1.76 6.90
N ALA A 22 -8.90 -2.98 7.41
CA ALA A 22 -7.89 -3.97 7.08
C ALA A 22 -7.88 -4.22 5.56
N ALA A 23 -6.67 -4.23 4.98
CA ALA A 23 -6.38 -4.46 3.58
C ALA A 23 -5.82 -5.89 3.44
N PRO A 24 -6.61 -6.85 2.94
CA PRO A 24 -6.11 -8.21 2.75
C PRO A 24 -4.95 -8.25 1.74
N ARG A 25 -3.86 -8.90 2.11
CA ARG A 25 -2.64 -9.01 1.30
C ARG A 25 -2.90 -9.68 -0.05
N ALA A 26 -3.76 -10.68 -0.06
CA ALA A 26 -4.15 -11.40 -1.26
C ALA A 26 -4.90 -10.53 -2.30
N GLU A 27 -5.56 -9.46 -1.87
CA GLU A 27 -6.25 -8.54 -2.78
C GLU A 27 -5.26 -7.80 -3.68
N PHE A 28 -4.06 -7.48 -3.16
CA PHE A 28 -3.04 -6.79 -3.95
C PHE A 28 -2.72 -7.55 -5.23
N SER A 29 -2.30 -8.80 -5.12
CA SER A 29 -1.96 -9.62 -6.29
C SER A 29 -3.17 -9.94 -7.15
N LEU A 30 -4.36 -10.10 -6.55
CA LEU A 30 -5.60 -10.35 -7.30
C LEU A 30 -5.99 -9.19 -8.20
N TYR A 31 -5.86 -7.95 -7.73
CA TYR A 31 -6.32 -6.76 -8.46
C TYR A 31 -5.24 -6.10 -9.32
N THR A 32 -3.96 -6.22 -8.94
CA THR A 32 -2.85 -5.63 -9.70
C THR A 32 -2.20 -6.63 -10.66
N GLY A 33 -2.31 -7.93 -10.38
CA GLY A 33 -1.55 -8.98 -11.08
C GLY A 33 -0.06 -9.02 -10.70
N LEU A 34 0.36 -8.22 -9.72
CA LEU A 34 1.76 -8.12 -9.28
C LEU A 34 2.01 -8.95 -8.02
N ASP A 35 3.25 -9.40 -7.85
CA ASP A 35 3.69 -10.06 -6.62
C ASP A 35 3.89 -9.02 -5.51
N GLU A 36 3.52 -9.37 -4.27
CA GLU A 36 3.74 -8.51 -3.10
C GLU A 36 5.21 -8.13 -2.91
N GLN A 37 6.16 -8.95 -3.38
CA GLN A 37 7.59 -8.64 -3.33
C GLN A 37 7.93 -7.29 -4.01
N VAL A 38 7.14 -6.86 -5.00
CA VAL A 38 7.35 -5.56 -5.69
C VAL A 38 7.14 -4.37 -4.76
N ILE A 39 6.26 -4.50 -3.77
CA ILE A 39 5.91 -3.43 -2.82
C ILE A 39 6.54 -3.62 -1.44
N ARG A 40 7.35 -4.68 -1.26
CA ARG A 40 7.84 -5.10 0.06
C ARG A 40 8.64 -4.00 0.75
N GLN A 41 9.50 -3.33 0.00
CA GLN A 41 10.32 -2.22 0.51
C GLN A 41 9.45 -1.06 1.01
N GLN A 42 8.39 -0.73 0.29
CA GLN A 42 7.46 0.35 0.62
C GLN A 42 6.62 0.01 1.86
N ILE A 43 6.13 -1.24 1.95
CA ILE A 43 5.41 -1.72 3.14
C ILE A 43 6.32 -1.71 4.37
N ASP A 44 7.57 -2.19 4.25
CA ASP A 44 8.51 -2.19 5.37
C ASP A 44 8.82 -0.77 5.85
N ALA A 45 8.97 0.19 4.93
CA ALA A 45 9.12 1.60 5.26
C ALA A 45 7.87 2.15 5.97
N ALA A 46 6.67 1.86 5.47
CA ALA A 46 5.41 2.26 6.09
C ALA A 46 5.23 1.69 7.51
N ILE A 47 5.69 0.46 7.76
CA ILE A 47 5.69 -0.15 9.10
C ILE A 47 6.72 0.53 10.00
N ALA A 48 7.93 0.79 9.49
CA ALA A 48 9.00 1.44 10.25
C ALA A 48 8.62 2.87 10.69
N GLU A 49 7.92 3.62 9.83
CA GLU A 49 7.36 4.95 10.14
C GLU A 49 6.08 4.88 11.02
N GLY A 50 5.59 3.67 11.29
CA GLY A 50 4.40 3.45 12.13
C GLY A 50 3.08 3.80 11.45
N TYR A 51 3.06 3.93 10.13
CA TYR A 51 1.84 4.15 9.33
C TYR A 51 0.98 2.89 9.20
N LEU A 52 1.63 1.73 9.08
CA LEU A 52 0.97 0.44 8.90
C LEU A 52 1.35 -0.54 10.00
N LEU A 53 0.40 -1.41 10.32
CA LEU A 53 0.63 -2.69 10.97
C LEU A 53 0.44 -3.78 9.92
N GLU A 54 1.25 -4.83 10.02
CA GLU A 54 1.13 -6.02 9.18
C GLU A 54 0.91 -7.25 10.03
N ASP A 55 -0.03 -8.09 9.61
CA ASP A 55 -0.17 -9.46 10.08
C ASP A 55 -0.01 -10.45 8.92
N ALA A 56 -0.23 -11.74 9.20
CA ALA A 56 -0.07 -12.81 8.22
C ALA A 56 -1.00 -12.68 6.99
N GLN A 57 -2.10 -11.95 7.10
CA GLN A 57 -3.14 -11.86 6.08
C GLN A 57 -3.47 -10.43 5.65
N ASN A 58 -3.17 -9.41 6.46
CA ASN A 58 -3.63 -8.04 6.24
C ASN A 58 -2.58 -6.99 6.55
N TRP A 59 -2.73 -5.84 5.89
CA TRP A 59 -2.19 -4.55 6.32
C TRP A 59 -3.29 -3.71 6.96
N GLN A 60 -2.99 -3.04 8.05
CA GLN A 60 -3.94 -2.17 8.74
C GLN A 60 -3.29 -0.82 9.00
N ILE A 61 -3.96 0.25 8.59
CA ILE A 61 -3.51 1.61 8.87
C ILE A 61 -3.68 1.92 10.35
N THR A 62 -2.65 2.51 10.96
CA THR A 62 -2.67 3.01 12.34
C THR A 62 -3.35 4.37 12.43
N GLU A 63 -3.62 4.86 13.64
CA GLU A 63 -4.07 6.25 13.81
C GLU A 63 -3.05 7.27 13.27
N HIS A 64 -1.75 6.97 13.37
CA HIS A 64 -0.71 7.80 12.79
C HIS A 64 -0.81 7.79 11.25
N GLY A 65 -0.91 6.61 10.63
CA GLY A 65 -1.05 6.48 9.17
C GLY A 65 -2.30 7.18 8.63
N LYS A 66 -3.40 7.23 9.40
CA LYS A 66 -4.61 7.99 9.03
C LYS A 66 -4.34 9.49 8.92
N LEU A 67 -3.60 10.06 9.87
CA LEU A 67 -3.24 11.48 9.88
C LEU A 67 -2.29 11.85 8.74
N PHE A 68 -1.45 10.90 8.33
CA PHE A 68 -0.43 11.07 7.28
C PHE A 68 -0.69 10.19 6.05
N LEU A 69 -1.95 10.02 5.67
CA LEU A 69 -2.35 9.12 4.58
C LEU A 69 -1.66 9.44 3.25
N ASN A 70 -1.48 10.73 2.93
CA ASN A 70 -0.80 11.11 1.70
C ASN A 70 0.68 10.73 1.72
N SER A 71 1.37 10.98 2.83
CA SER A 71 2.78 10.59 2.99
C SER A 71 2.95 9.06 2.96
N LEU A 72 1.99 8.30 3.51
CA LEU A 72 1.95 6.85 3.34
C LEU A 72 1.80 6.44 1.87
N LEU A 73 0.90 7.08 1.13
CA LEU A 73 0.66 6.77 -0.28
C LEU A 73 1.84 7.16 -1.17
N GLU A 74 2.54 8.26 -0.86
CA GLU A 74 3.74 8.72 -1.57
C GLU A 74 4.86 7.68 -1.57
N LEU A 75 4.92 6.78 -0.57
CA LEU A 75 5.88 5.67 -0.56
C LEU A 75 5.70 4.73 -1.77
N PHE A 76 4.51 4.65 -2.35
CA PHE A 76 4.18 3.76 -3.47
C PHE A 76 4.24 4.46 -4.83
N LEU A 77 4.58 5.74 -4.89
CA LEU A 77 4.85 6.42 -6.15
C LEU A 77 6.20 5.94 -6.70
N SER A 78 6.22 5.62 -7.99
CA SER A 78 7.46 5.36 -8.70
C SER A 78 8.17 6.69 -8.93
N GLU A 79 9.48 6.75 -8.69
CA GLU A 79 10.29 7.88 -9.21
C GLU A 79 10.33 7.75 -10.73
N GLU A 80 9.88 8.78 -11.46
CA GLU A 80 9.99 8.88 -12.93
C GLU A 80 11.45 8.79 -13.43
#